data_AF-A0A2H3DW16-F1
#
_entry.id   AF-A0A2H3DW16-F1
#
_cell.length_a   1.000
_cell.length_b   1.000
_cell.length_c   1.000
_cell.angle_alpha   90.00
_cell.angle_beta   90.00
_cell.angle_gamma   90.00
#
_symmetry.space_group_name_H-M   'P 1'
#
loop_
_entity.id
_entity.type
_entity.pdbx_description
1 polymer ?
#
loop_
_entity_poly.entity_id
_entity_poly.type
_entity_poly.pdbx_seq_one_letter_code
_entity_poly.pdbx_strand_id
1 'polypeptide(L)'
;MVRLLHWVLAIDPSMFPAFPEAWGSPPQRPIGVHPSHFSALWSDVGDFYRSCGPTDNIEGWVLRDASTTIWDVKPDAPADSVSNEKWRWLAVDDLQMLYPVDEEKLKQELIAKSAALDSGKTLLTFLPGEGVEMFQRTRSKYFWGKLEPPVMHWGVISRTSGKAHGESAFATWTFERPPQTLLVTRLWANQENFGDLVAVLKYVAGRHRMERIEIWCLPDALKSVAQNHGAINFERKEHLPALKWYGPDGESPTDVIWLNRERYVYLLFQRL
;
A
#
# COMPACT_ATOMS: atom_id res chain seq x y z
N MET A 1 10.01 24.48 2.95
CA MET A 1 10.47 23.51 3.97
C MET A 1 10.46 22.07 3.43
N VAL A 2 9.34 21.56 2.90
CA VAL A 2 9.24 20.16 2.41
C VAL A 2 10.23 19.85 1.26
N ARG A 3 10.52 20.84 0.40
CA ARG A 3 11.53 20.78 -0.67
C ARG A 3 12.91 20.26 -0.24
N LEU A 4 13.32 20.58 0.99
CA LEU A 4 14.63 20.19 1.54
C LEU A 4 14.74 18.68 1.77
N LEU A 5 13.60 17.97 1.89
CA LEU A 5 13.61 16.52 2.05
C LEU A 5 14.22 15.82 0.85
N HIS A 6 14.11 16.36 -0.37
CA HIS A 6 14.72 15.75 -1.56
C HIS A 6 16.24 15.65 -1.44
N TRP A 7 16.88 16.69 -0.88
CA TRP A 7 18.32 16.74 -0.66
C TRP A 7 18.80 15.75 0.40
N VAL A 8 17.90 15.32 1.28
CA VAL A 8 18.15 14.29 2.30
C VAL A 8 17.85 12.89 1.75
N LEU A 9 16.74 12.73 1.02
CA LEU A 9 16.16 11.47 0.56
C LEU A 9 16.87 10.87 -0.65
N ALA A 10 17.31 11.71 -1.59
CA ALA A 10 17.80 11.24 -2.89
C ALA A 10 19.03 10.36 -2.74
N ILE A 11 19.15 9.35 -3.60
CA ILE A 11 20.32 8.47 -3.68
C ILE A 11 21.59 9.28 -3.87
N ASP A 12 21.52 10.22 -4.81
CA ASP A 12 22.58 11.17 -5.12
C ASP A 12 21.98 12.57 -5.33
N PRO A 13 22.06 13.45 -4.32
CA PRO A 13 21.59 14.84 -4.45
C PRO A 13 22.37 15.67 -5.48
N SER A 14 23.55 15.22 -5.93
CA SER A 14 24.32 15.93 -6.95
C SER A 14 23.72 15.85 -8.35
N MET A 15 22.74 14.96 -8.56
CA MET A 15 21.95 14.89 -9.79
C MET A 15 20.95 16.05 -9.90
N PHE A 16 20.72 16.81 -8.83
CA PHE A 16 19.92 18.03 -8.91
C PHE A 16 20.78 19.20 -9.39
N PRO A 17 20.17 20.23 -10.02
CA PRO A 17 20.84 21.51 -10.19
C PRO A 17 21.31 22.03 -8.83
N ALA A 18 22.36 22.87 -8.85
CA ALA A 18 23.01 23.38 -7.66
C ALA A 18 22.01 23.87 -6.59
N PHE A 19 22.32 23.60 -5.32
CA PHE A 19 21.48 24.01 -4.20
C PHE A 19 21.26 25.53 -4.24
N PRO A 20 20.00 26.01 -4.18
CA PRO A 20 19.73 27.45 -4.30
C PRO A 20 20.40 28.25 -3.17
N GLU A 21 21.26 29.21 -3.53
CA GLU A 21 22.00 30.04 -2.56
C GLU A 21 21.06 30.79 -1.61
N ALA A 22 19.91 31.25 -2.12
CA ALA A 22 18.88 31.93 -1.32
C ALA A 22 18.29 31.06 -0.19
N TRP A 23 18.48 29.74 -0.22
CA TRP A 23 18.01 28.82 0.82
C TRP A 23 19.06 28.54 1.89
N GLY A 24 20.26 29.11 1.76
CA GLY A 24 21.38 28.90 2.67
C GLY A 24 22.20 27.66 2.29
N SER A 25 22.53 26.84 3.28
CA SER A 25 23.31 25.61 3.07
C SER A 25 22.42 24.38 2.89
N PRO A 26 22.82 23.41 2.05
CA PRO A 26 22.08 22.16 1.88
C PRO A 26 22.01 21.40 3.22
N PRO A 27 20.89 20.73 3.51
CA PRO A 27 20.75 19.95 4.73
C PRO A 27 21.71 18.75 4.72
N GLN A 28 22.26 18.41 5.87
CA GLN A 28 22.96 17.14 6.05
C GLN A 28 21.95 16.02 6.26
N ARG A 29 22.26 14.84 5.70
CA ARG A 29 21.44 13.64 5.90
C ARG A 29 21.51 13.21 7.38
N PRO A 30 20.37 13.13 8.09
CA PRO A 30 20.37 12.72 9.51
C PRO A 30 20.84 11.27 9.69
N ILE A 31 21.28 10.93 10.90
CA ILE A 31 21.63 9.54 11.25
C ILE A 31 20.37 8.66 11.17
N GLY A 32 20.51 7.46 10.61
CA GLY A 32 19.40 6.51 10.40
C GLY A 32 18.57 6.78 9.16
N VAL A 33 18.85 7.88 8.44
CA VAL A 33 18.26 8.20 7.15
C VAL A 33 19.17 7.66 6.04
N HIS A 34 18.61 6.87 5.13
CA HIS A 34 19.33 6.20 4.05
C HIS A 34 19.02 6.84 2.70
N PRO A 35 19.97 6.86 1.77
CA PRO A 35 19.67 7.27 0.40
C PRO A 35 18.61 6.35 -0.23
N SER A 36 17.74 6.89 -1.09
CA SER A 36 16.72 6.13 -1.80
C SER A 36 16.59 6.55 -3.27
N HIS A 37 16.25 5.60 -4.14
CA HIS A 37 15.92 5.85 -5.54
C HIS A 37 14.56 6.51 -5.72
N PHE A 38 13.69 6.46 -4.72
CA PHE A 38 12.39 7.11 -4.75
C PHE A 38 11.88 7.44 -3.35
N SER A 39 10.86 8.29 -3.29
CA SER A 39 10.11 8.52 -2.06
C SER A 39 8.64 8.71 -2.38
N ALA A 40 7.77 8.32 -1.46
CA ALA A 40 6.33 8.51 -1.62
C ALA A 40 5.73 9.22 -0.40
N LEU A 41 4.62 9.90 -0.64
CA LEU A 41 3.74 10.44 0.39
C LEU A 41 2.28 10.27 -0.02
N TRP A 42 1.37 10.46 0.92
CA TRP A 42 -0.06 10.44 0.68
C TRP A 42 -0.61 11.84 0.99
N SER A 43 -1.11 12.51 -0.05
CA SER A 43 -1.51 13.91 0.01
C SER A 43 -3.00 14.05 0.29
N ASP A 44 -3.32 14.77 1.36
CA ASP A 44 -4.67 15.28 1.64
C ASP A 44 -4.84 16.75 1.20
N VAL A 45 -3.83 17.30 0.54
CA VAL A 45 -3.79 18.69 0.04
C VAL A 45 -3.66 18.75 -1.48
N GLY A 46 -4.09 17.70 -2.17
CA GLY A 46 -4.04 17.61 -3.63
C GLY A 46 -2.62 17.62 -4.19
N ASP A 47 -2.42 18.36 -5.29
CA ASP A 47 -1.16 18.42 -6.05
C ASP A 47 -0.12 19.39 -5.46
N PHE A 48 -0.34 19.90 -4.23
CA PHE A 48 0.56 20.85 -3.57
C PHE A 48 2.03 20.39 -3.57
N TYR A 49 2.27 19.10 -3.28
CA TYR A 49 3.62 18.54 -3.18
C TYR A 49 4.36 18.44 -4.52
N ARG A 50 3.66 18.55 -5.65
CA ARG A 50 4.30 18.64 -6.96
C ARG A 50 5.10 19.92 -7.12
N SER A 51 4.61 21.01 -6.53
CA SER A 51 5.35 22.27 -6.46
C SER A 51 6.48 22.26 -5.43
N CYS A 52 6.68 21.16 -4.69
CA CYS A 52 7.67 21.05 -3.64
C CYS A 52 8.95 20.32 -4.08
N GLY A 53 9.45 20.54 -5.29
CA GLY A 53 10.66 19.86 -5.79
C GLY A 53 12.01 20.37 -5.26
N PRO A 54 13.12 19.68 -5.62
CA PRO A 54 14.46 19.99 -5.12
C PRO A 54 14.95 21.39 -5.51
N THR A 55 14.45 21.93 -6.62
CA THR A 55 14.65 23.30 -7.10
C THR A 55 13.32 23.85 -7.62
N ASP A 56 13.27 25.10 -8.06
CA ASP A 56 12.02 25.72 -8.51
C ASP A 56 11.49 25.18 -9.84
N ASN A 57 12.36 24.58 -10.65
CA ASN A 57 12.04 24.10 -12.00
C ASN A 57 11.86 22.57 -12.08
N ILE A 58 12.02 21.87 -10.96
CA ILE A 58 11.88 20.41 -10.91
C ILE A 58 10.66 20.09 -10.06
N GLU A 59 9.84 19.16 -10.54
CA GLU A 59 8.68 18.69 -9.78
C GLU A 59 9.11 17.91 -8.53
N GLY A 60 8.33 18.07 -7.46
CA GLY A 60 8.43 17.27 -6.24
C GLY A 60 7.73 15.93 -6.38
N TRP A 61 6.83 15.64 -5.45
CA TRP A 61 6.03 14.41 -5.49
C TRP A 61 4.85 14.59 -6.44
N VAL A 62 4.80 13.76 -7.48
CA VAL A 62 3.75 13.78 -8.50
C VAL A 62 2.69 12.75 -8.16
N LEU A 63 1.42 13.14 -8.21
CA LEU A 63 0.30 12.24 -7.96
C LEU A 63 0.32 11.03 -8.91
N ARG A 64 0.00 9.86 -8.37
CA ARG A 64 -0.17 8.58 -9.07
C ARG A 64 -1.59 8.09 -8.89
N ASP A 65 -2.00 7.12 -9.72
CA ASP A 65 -3.37 6.59 -9.74
C ASP A 65 -3.91 6.32 -8.33
N ALA A 66 -4.96 7.05 -7.96
CA ALA A 66 -5.58 7.00 -6.65
C ALA A 66 -6.87 6.16 -6.67
N SER A 67 -6.91 5.07 -7.43
CA SER A 67 -8.13 4.24 -7.53
C SER A 67 -8.41 3.51 -6.21
N THR A 68 -9.68 3.46 -5.83
CA THR A 68 -10.16 2.68 -4.69
C THR A 68 -11.36 1.85 -5.08
N THR A 69 -11.49 0.70 -4.45
CA THR A 69 -12.68 -0.15 -4.53
C THR A 69 -13.28 -0.28 -3.13
N ILE A 70 -14.58 0.00 -3.01
CA ILE A 70 -15.29 -0.03 -1.74
C ILE A 70 -16.49 -0.97 -1.79
N TRP A 71 -16.84 -1.51 -0.64
CA TRP A 71 -18.14 -2.12 -0.38
C TRP A 71 -18.77 -1.44 0.82
N ASP A 72 -20.01 -0.99 0.69
CA ASP A 72 -20.80 -0.56 1.84
C ASP A 72 -21.23 -1.79 2.64
N VAL A 73 -21.04 -1.72 3.94
CA VAL A 73 -21.40 -2.78 4.89
C VAL A 73 -22.48 -2.23 5.80
N LYS A 74 -23.56 -2.99 5.94
CA LYS A 74 -24.60 -2.70 6.93
C LYS A 74 -24.10 -3.23 8.29
N PRO A 75 -23.82 -2.37 9.29
CA PRO A 75 -23.20 -2.81 10.54
C PRO A 75 -23.99 -3.86 11.32
N ASP A 76 -25.31 -3.93 11.08
CA ASP A 76 -26.25 -4.82 11.77
C ASP A 76 -26.72 -6.00 10.90
N ALA A 77 -26.15 -6.19 9.71
CA ALA A 77 -26.46 -7.37 8.92
C ALA A 77 -25.88 -8.62 9.61
N PRO A 78 -26.62 -9.75 9.66
CA PRO A 78 -26.06 -11.01 10.13
C PRO A 78 -24.80 -11.33 9.34
N ALA A 79 -23.69 -11.55 10.04
CA ALA A 79 -22.44 -11.94 9.38
C ALA A 79 -22.57 -13.41 8.95
N ASP A 80 -22.56 -13.66 7.64
CA ASP A 80 -22.57 -15.03 7.10
C ASP A 80 -21.36 -15.80 7.63
N SER A 81 -21.57 -17.03 8.12
CA SER A 81 -20.47 -17.83 8.68
C SER A 81 -19.43 -18.15 7.61
N VAL A 82 -18.16 -17.85 7.90
CA VAL A 82 -17.02 -18.22 7.06
C VAL A 82 -16.48 -19.58 7.47
N SER A 83 -16.20 -20.46 6.50
CA SER A 83 -15.62 -21.78 6.78
C SER A 83 -14.18 -21.69 7.30
N ASN A 84 -13.97 -22.19 8.52
CA ASN A 84 -12.64 -22.38 9.13
C ASN A 84 -11.83 -23.51 8.47
N GLU A 85 -12.46 -24.36 7.66
CA GLU A 85 -11.79 -25.42 6.92
C GLU A 85 -11.05 -24.86 5.70
N LYS A 86 -11.62 -23.80 5.09
CA LYS A 86 -11.05 -23.13 3.92
C LYS A 86 -10.00 -22.09 4.28
N TRP A 87 -10.19 -21.38 5.39
CA TRP A 87 -9.34 -20.25 5.76
C TRP A 87 -8.58 -20.50 7.06
N ARG A 88 -7.29 -20.15 7.07
CA ARG A 88 -6.52 -20.01 8.30
C ARG A 88 -6.49 -18.53 8.68
N TRP A 89 -7.11 -18.21 9.80
CA TRP A 89 -7.06 -16.88 10.41
C TRP A 89 -5.66 -16.58 10.94
N LEU A 90 -5.22 -15.32 10.79
CA LEU A 90 -3.88 -14.87 11.15
C LEU A 90 -3.97 -13.90 12.33
N ALA A 91 -3.28 -14.21 13.42
CA ALA A 91 -2.99 -13.27 14.50
C ALA A 91 -1.85 -12.32 14.09
N VAL A 92 -1.50 -11.36 14.95
CA VAL A 92 -0.41 -10.40 14.66
C VAL A 92 0.92 -11.11 14.39
N ASP A 93 1.26 -12.11 15.22
CA ASP A 93 2.51 -12.85 15.09
C ASP A 93 2.55 -13.70 13.81
N ASP A 94 1.40 -14.19 13.34
CA ASP A 94 1.31 -14.90 12.07
C ASP A 94 1.67 -14.01 10.87
N LEU A 95 1.44 -12.70 10.96
CA LEU A 95 1.76 -11.79 9.88
C LEU A 95 3.27 -11.63 9.69
N GLN A 96 4.04 -11.68 10.77
CA GLN A 96 5.51 -11.65 10.69
C GLN A 96 6.06 -12.83 9.90
N MET A 97 5.39 -13.98 9.97
CA MET A 97 5.73 -15.15 9.16
C MET A 97 5.23 -15.03 7.71
N LEU A 98 4.18 -14.24 7.46
CA LEU A 98 3.62 -14.02 6.13
C LEU A 98 4.47 -13.05 5.30
N TYR A 99 5.05 -12.01 5.91
CA TYR A 99 5.74 -10.96 5.15
C TYR A 99 6.91 -11.45 4.29
N PRO A 100 7.80 -12.36 4.73
CA PRO A 100 8.86 -12.88 3.86
C PRO A 100 8.31 -13.62 2.63
N VAL A 101 7.19 -14.33 2.78
CA VAL A 101 6.53 -15.04 1.67
C VAL A 101 5.90 -14.04 0.69
N ASP A 102 5.28 -13.00 1.23
CA ASP A 102 4.67 -11.91 0.47
C ASP A 102 5.72 -11.09 -0.30
N GLU A 103 6.85 -10.78 0.33
CA GLU A 103 7.99 -10.11 -0.30
C GLU A 103 8.55 -10.88 -1.48
N GLU A 104 8.72 -12.20 -1.32
CA GLU A 104 9.23 -13.03 -2.40
C GLU A 104 8.24 -13.07 -3.58
N LYS A 105 6.93 -13.15 -3.29
CA LYS A 105 5.89 -13.03 -4.33
C LYS A 105 5.93 -11.69 -5.06
N LEU A 106 6.08 -10.59 -4.32
CA LEU A 106 6.21 -9.25 -4.92
C LEU A 106 7.45 -9.14 -5.82
N LYS A 107 8.59 -9.68 -5.37
CA LYS A 107 9.83 -9.69 -6.16
C LYS A 107 9.66 -10.50 -7.45
N GLN A 108 9.02 -11.67 -7.36
CA GLN A 108 8.72 -12.50 -8.53
C GLN A 108 7.73 -11.80 -9.50
N GLU A 109 6.70 -11.15 -8.97
CA GLU A 109 5.76 -10.36 -9.78
C GLU A 109 6.47 -9.20 -10.49
N LEU A 110 7.36 -8.49 -9.79
CA LEU A 110 8.19 -7.43 -10.36
C LEU A 110 9.06 -7.96 -11.52
N ILE A 111 9.76 -9.08 -11.32
CA ILE A 111 10.60 -9.71 -12.35
C ILE A 111 9.75 -10.11 -13.56
N ALA A 112 8.62 -10.79 -13.33
CA ALA A 112 7.73 -11.24 -14.39
C ALA A 112 7.14 -10.08 -15.19
N LYS A 113 6.68 -9.02 -14.52
CA LYS A 113 6.16 -7.81 -15.19
C LYS A 113 7.28 -7.06 -15.91
N SER A 114 8.46 -6.95 -15.32
CA SER A 114 9.63 -6.31 -15.95
C SER A 114 10.02 -7.01 -17.25
N ALA A 115 9.94 -8.35 -17.31
CA ALA A 115 10.22 -9.11 -18.52
C ALA A 115 9.17 -8.89 -19.63
N ALA A 116 7.96 -8.47 -19.26
CA ALA A 116 6.85 -8.20 -20.19
C ALA A 116 6.71 -6.71 -20.55
N LEU A 117 7.53 -5.82 -19.99
CA LEU A 117 7.47 -4.38 -20.22
C LEU A 117 8.36 -3.97 -21.40
N ASP A 118 7.95 -2.90 -22.07
CA ASP A 118 8.76 -2.25 -23.09
C ASP A 118 10.09 -1.76 -22.48
N SER A 119 11.15 -1.78 -23.29
CA SER A 119 12.45 -1.24 -22.90
C SER A 119 12.31 0.23 -22.46
N GLY A 120 12.81 0.54 -21.26
CA GLY A 120 12.84 1.92 -20.73
C GLY A 120 11.78 2.23 -19.67
N LYS A 121 10.97 1.26 -19.22
CA LYS A 121 10.10 1.42 -18.05
C LYS A 121 10.76 0.88 -16.78
N THR A 122 10.63 1.64 -15.69
CA THR A 122 11.13 1.26 -14.37
C THR A 122 9.97 0.84 -13.47
N LEU A 123 10.01 -0.35 -12.91
CA LEU A 123 9.04 -0.82 -11.92
C LEU A 123 9.55 -0.60 -10.50
N LEU A 124 8.66 -0.19 -9.60
CA LEU A 124 8.94 -0.15 -8.17
C LEU A 124 7.74 -0.56 -7.33
N THR A 125 8.00 -0.99 -6.09
CA THR A 125 6.98 -1.28 -5.07
C THR A 125 7.58 -1.05 -3.69
N PHE A 126 6.73 -0.87 -2.69
CA PHE A 126 7.13 -1.05 -1.29
C PHE A 126 7.00 -2.52 -0.92
N LEU A 127 7.97 -3.00 -0.14
CA LEU A 127 7.92 -4.32 0.48
C LEU A 127 7.30 -4.19 1.89
N PRO A 128 6.50 -5.17 2.35
CA PRO A 128 5.79 -5.09 3.63
C PRO A 128 6.69 -5.25 4.87
N GLY A 129 7.90 -5.83 4.74
CA GLY A 129 8.83 -6.02 5.85
C GLY A 129 9.54 -4.75 6.30
N GLU A 130 10.61 -4.95 7.08
CA GLU A 130 11.44 -3.88 7.65
C GLU A 130 10.64 -2.78 8.37
N GLY A 131 9.51 -3.14 8.97
CA GLY A 131 8.67 -2.25 9.78
C GLY A 131 7.69 -1.37 9.01
N VAL A 132 7.63 -1.45 7.66
CA VAL A 132 6.68 -0.67 6.83
C VAL A 132 5.24 -0.93 7.25
N GLU A 133 4.88 -2.20 7.36
CA GLU A 133 3.56 -2.62 7.80
C GLU A 133 3.35 -2.36 9.29
N MET A 134 4.34 -2.73 10.12
CA MET A 134 4.29 -2.61 11.58
C MET A 134 4.03 -1.18 12.05
N PHE A 135 4.55 -0.19 11.32
CA PHE A 135 4.28 1.22 11.61
C PHE A 135 2.78 1.56 11.50
N GLN A 136 2.11 1.14 10.42
CA GLN A 136 0.67 1.40 10.24
C GLN A 136 -0.14 0.76 11.35
N ARG A 137 0.25 -0.46 11.74
CA ARG A 137 -0.37 -1.17 12.86
C ARG A 137 -0.18 -0.43 14.17
N THR A 138 1.04 0.00 14.46
CA THR A 138 1.39 0.71 15.70
C THR A 138 0.61 2.01 15.82
N ARG A 139 0.51 2.78 14.73
CA ARG A 139 -0.29 4.02 14.69
C ARG A 139 -1.77 3.77 15.01
N SER A 140 -2.29 2.63 14.58
CA SER A 140 -3.72 2.31 14.69
C SER A 140 -4.07 1.55 15.98
N LYS A 141 -3.07 1.03 16.70
CA LYS A 141 -3.20 0.19 17.91
C LYS A 141 -4.12 0.76 18.98
N TYR A 142 -4.02 2.07 19.22
CA TYR A 142 -4.88 2.75 20.19
C TYR A 142 -6.37 2.64 19.84
N PHE A 143 -6.73 2.71 18.56
CA PHE A 143 -8.13 2.64 18.12
C PHE A 143 -8.68 1.23 18.19
N TRP A 144 -7.83 0.22 17.98
CA TRP A 144 -8.23 -1.17 18.00
C TRP A 144 -8.67 -1.66 19.38
N GLY A 145 -8.06 -1.13 20.45
CA GLY A 145 -8.47 -1.41 21.82
C GLY A 145 -9.87 -0.88 22.17
N LYS A 146 -10.51 -0.11 21.27
CA LYS A 146 -11.87 0.42 21.40
C LYS A 146 -12.88 -0.30 20.50
N LEU A 147 -12.49 -1.38 19.82
CA LEU A 147 -13.39 -2.18 18.99
C LEU A 147 -14.04 -3.27 19.84
N GLU A 148 -15.34 -3.45 19.63
CA GLU A 148 -16.13 -4.52 20.22
C GLU A 148 -16.77 -5.36 19.10
N PRO A 149 -16.52 -6.68 19.04
CA PRO A 149 -15.64 -7.44 19.93
C PRO A 149 -14.15 -7.11 19.71
N PRO A 150 -13.25 -7.48 20.64
CA PRO A 150 -11.81 -7.31 20.47
C PRO A 150 -11.29 -7.95 19.17
N VAL A 151 -10.35 -7.27 18.52
CA VAL A 151 -9.74 -7.75 17.28
C VAL A 151 -8.70 -8.82 17.60
N MET A 152 -8.98 -10.05 17.18
CA MET A 152 -8.07 -11.20 17.34
C MET A 152 -7.33 -11.56 16.04
N HIS A 153 -7.89 -11.16 14.89
CA HIS A 153 -7.41 -11.58 13.57
C HIS A 153 -7.20 -10.38 12.64
N TRP A 154 -6.11 -10.46 11.88
CA TRP A 154 -5.60 -9.38 11.04
C TRP A 154 -5.39 -9.80 9.59
N GLY A 155 -5.73 -11.04 9.27
CA GLY A 155 -5.68 -11.58 7.94
C GLY A 155 -6.24 -12.99 7.87
N VAL A 156 -6.33 -13.50 6.64
CA VAL A 156 -6.54 -14.91 6.35
C VAL A 156 -5.61 -15.36 5.24
N ILE A 157 -5.24 -16.63 5.27
CA ILE A 157 -4.61 -17.34 4.16
C ILE A 157 -5.43 -18.60 3.85
N SER A 158 -5.58 -18.91 2.56
CA SER A 158 -6.27 -20.11 2.12
C SER A 158 -5.52 -21.35 2.61
N ARG A 159 -6.26 -22.31 3.17
CA ARG A 159 -5.77 -23.66 3.43
C ARG A 159 -5.84 -24.42 2.11
N THR A 160 -4.79 -24.35 1.30
CA THR A 160 -4.74 -25.15 0.07
C THR A 160 -4.65 -26.64 0.44
N SER A 161 -5.73 -27.39 0.24
CA SER A 161 -5.68 -28.85 0.21
C SER A 161 -4.90 -29.29 -1.04
N GLY A 162 -3.58 -29.46 -0.92
CA GLY A 162 -2.75 -30.11 -1.94
C GLY A 162 -2.15 -29.23 -3.05
N LYS A 163 -2.22 -27.90 -2.97
CA LYS A 163 -1.51 -27.00 -3.89
C LYS A 163 -0.28 -26.38 -3.22
N ALA A 164 0.81 -26.22 -3.99
CA ALA A 164 2.06 -25.62 -3.53
C ALA A 164 1.81 -24.26 -2.88
N HIS A 165 2.58 -23.93 -1.83
CA HIS A 165 2.45 -22.70 -1.04
C HIS A 165 2.38 -21.39 -1.86
N GLY A 166 2.83 -21.40 -3.12
CA GLY A 166 2.77 -20.27 -4.04
C GLY A 166 1.36 -19.82 -4.46
N GLU A 167 0.37 -20.71 -4.52
CA GLU A 167 -0.98 -20.40 -5.05
C GLU A 167 -2.00 -19.99 -3.97
N SER A 168 -1.57 -19.88 -2.72
CA SER A 168 -2.49 -19.56 -1.62
C SER A 168 -2.95 -18.11 -1.70
N ALA A 169 -4.27 -17.94 -1.82
CA ALA A 169 -4.92 -16.64 -1.67
C ALA A 169 -4.78 -16.14 -0.24
N PHE A 170 -4.54 -14.85 -0.05
CA PHE A 170 -4.55 -14.24 1.27
C PHE A 170 -4.96 -12.78 1.23
N ALA A 171 -5.43 -12.29 2.36
CA ALA A 171 -5.63 -10.88 2.59
C ALA A 171 -5.23 -10.53 4.03
N THR A 172 -4.68 -9.34 4.22
CA THR A 172 -4.50 -8.74 5.55
C THR A 172 -5.23 -7.41 5.62
N TRP A 173 -5.58 -6.97 6.82
CA TRP A 173 -6.34 -5.75 7.01
C TRP A 173 -5.96 -5.00 8.29
N THR A 174 -6.49 -3.78 8.37
CA THR A 174 -6.55 -2.92 9.55
C THR A 174 -7.95 -2.31 9.68
N PHE A 175 -8.19 -1.64 10.80
CA PHE A 175 -9.43 -0.94 11.10
C PHE A 175 -9.15 0.56 11.28
N GLU A 176 -9.96 1.40 10.62
CA GLU A 176 -9.85 2.87 10.68
C GLU A 176 -11.18 3.52 11.11
N ARG A 177 -11.11 4.78 11.58
CA ARG A 177 -12.25 5.59 12.01
C ARG A 177 -11.97 7.09 11.83
N PRO A 178 -12.99 7.94 11.58
CA PRO A 178 -14.22 7.74 10.79
C PRO A 178 -13.99 8.01 9.28
N PRO A 179 -14.78 7.39 8.37
CA PRO A 179 -15.83 6.39 8.64
C PRO A 179 -15.24 5.04 9.09
N GLN A 180 -16.06 4.20 9.72
CA GLN A 180 -15.59 2.91 10.25
C GLN A 180 -15.24 1.96 9.09
N THR A 181 -13.95 1.77 8.84
CA THR A 181 -13.47 1.14 7.62
C THR A 181 -12.60 -0.07 7.93
N LEU A 182 -12.94 -1.21 7.32
CA LEU A 182 -12.02 -2.33 7.17
C LEU A 182 -11.13 -2.07 5.94
N LEU A 183 -9.90 -1.62 6.18
CA LEU A 183 -8.95 -1.34 5.10
C LEU A 183 -8.09 -2.58 4.86
N VAL A 184 -8.14 -3.12 3.65
CA VAL A 184 -7.25 -4.19 3.22
C VAL A 184 -5.85 -3.60 3.01
N THR A 185 -4.89 -4.18 3.70
CA THR A 185 -3.49 -3.75 3.68
C THR A 185 -2.65 -4.58 2.72
N ARG A 186 -2.97 -5.87 2.54
CA ARG A 186 -2.34 -6.76 1.55
C ARG A 186 -3.39 -7.63 0.88
N LEU A 187 -3.25 -7.88 -0.42
CA LEU A 187 -4.11 -8.80 -1.15
C LEU A 187 -3.33 -9.64 -2.15
N TRP A 188 -3.47 -10.97 -2.06
CA TRP A 188 -3.12 -11.89 -3.14
C TRP A 188 -4.30 -12.79 -3.45
N ALA A 189 -4.84 -12.64 -4.64
CA ALA A 189 -6.01 -13.37 -5.09
C ALA A 189 -6.00 -13.48 -6.62
N ASN A 190 -6.68 -14.49 -7.14
CA ASN A 190 -7.06 -14.59 -8.54
C ASN A 190 -8.59 -14.47 -8.66
N GLN A 191 -9.12 -14.46 -9.88
CA GLN A 191 -10.57 -14.34 -10.08
C GLN A 191 -11.37 -15.48 -9.43
N GLU A 192 -10.80 -16.68 -9.33
CA GLU A 192 -11.47 -17.87 -8.79
C GLU A 192 -11.66 -17.79 -7.27
N ASN A 193 -10.66 -17.27 -6.55
CA ASN A 193 -10.68 -17.24 -5.08
C ASN A 193 -11.04 -15.88 -4.48
N PHE A 194 -11.06 -14.81 -5.29
CA PHE A 194 -11.31 -13.47 -4.80
C PHE A 194 -12.74 -13.28 -4.27
N GLY A 195 -13.74 -13.88 -4.91
CA GLY A 195 -15.13 -13.82 -4.44
C GLY A 195 -15.32 -14.39 -3.03
N ASP A 196 -14.62 -15.48 -2.71
CA ASP A 196 -14.59 -16.05 -1.37
C ASP A 196 -13.89 -15.13 -0.36
N LEU A 197 -12.76 -14.52 -0.74
CA LEU A 197 -12.08 -13.53 0.10
C LEU A 197 -12.98 -12.32 0.39
N VAL A 198 -13.76 -11.84 -0.58
CA VAL A 198 -14.74 -10.77 -0.36
C VAL A 198 -15.78 -11.19 0.69
N ALA A 199 -16.25 -12.44 0.68
CA ALA A 199 -17.14 -12.94 1.72
C ALA A 199 -16.47 -12.93 3.11
N VAL A 200 -15.19 -13.29 3.20
CA VAL A 200 -14.41 -13.17 4.45
C VAL A 200 -14.35 -11.72 4.93
N LEU A 201 -14.03 -10.78 4.04
CA LEU A 201 -13.94 -9.36 4.39
C LEU A 201 -15.29 -8.81 4.87
N LYS A 202 -16.40 -9.20 4.24
CA LYS A 202 -17.77 -8.84 4.69
C LYS A 202 -18.09 -9.41 6.06
N TYR A 203 -17.72 -10.66 6.32
CA TYR A 203 -17.88 -11.26 7.65
C TYR A 203 -17.10 -10.49 8.73
N VAL A 204 -15.83 -10.17 8.48
CA VAL A 204 -14.98 -9.42 9.43
C VAL A 204 -15.53 -8.02 9.66
N ALA A 205 -15.91 -7.33 8.58
CA ALA A 205 -16.49 -6.00 8.64
C ALA A 205 -17.79 -5.99 9.47
N GLY A 206 -18.71 -6.91 9.20
CA GLY A 206 -19.96 -7.05 9.97
C GLY A 206 -19.70 -7.38 11.45
N ARG A 207 -18.80 -8.32 11.73
CA ARG A 207 -18.45 -8.70 13.11
C ARG A 207 -17.97 -7.51 13.95
N HIS A 208 -17.21 -6.60 13.35
CA HIS A 208 -16.67 -5.42 14.03
C HIS A 208 -17.46 -4.13 13.76
N ARG A 209 -18.67 -4.25 13.19
CA ARG A 209 -19.59 -3.12 12.91
C ARG A 209 -18.97 -2.03 12.03
N MET A 210 -18.15 -2.44 11.07
CA MET A 210 -17.60 -1.53 10.06
C MET A 210 -18.71 -1.11 9.08
N GLU A 211 -18.60 0.13 8.61
CA GLU A 211 -19.52 0.73 7.64
C GLU A 211 -19.06 0.48 6.20
N ARG A 212 -17.77 0.23 5.99
CA ARG A 212 -17.21 -0.05 4.67
C ARG A 212 -16.02 -0.99 4.70
N ILE A 213 -15.81 -1.68 3.58
CA ILE A 213 -14.56 -2.35 3.24
C ILE A 213 -13.89 -1.52 2.16
N GLU A 214 -12.58 -1.37 2.23
CA GLU A 214 -11.82 -0.62 1.24
C GLU A 214 -10.56 -1.37 0.81
N ILE A 215 -10.33 -1.39 -0.51
CA ILE A 215 -9.12 -1.90 -1.15
C ILE A 215 -8.56 -0.81 -2.06
N TRP A 216 -7.31 -0.43 -1.84
CA TRP A 216 -6.63 0.54 -2.66
C TRP A 216 -6.01 -0.13 -3.88
N CYS A 217 -6.19 0.52 -5.05
CA CYS A 217 -5.59 0.10 -6.31
C CYS A 217 -5.83 -1.38 -6.66
N LEU A 218 -7.09 -1.82 -6.53
CA LEU A 218 -7.47 -3.19 -6.87
C LEU A 218 -7.04 -3.52 -8.32
N PRO A 219 -6.35 -4.66 -8.54
CA PRO A 219 -5.96 -5.08 -9.88
C PRO A 219 -7.15 -5.18 -10.83
N ASP A 220 -6.96 -4.76 -12.09
CA ASP A 220 -8.03 -4.74 -13.10
C ASP A 220 -8.70 -6.10 -13.28
N ALA A 221 -7.91 -7.17 -13.20
CA ALA A 221 -8.41 -8.54 -13.29
C ALA A 221 -9.44 -8.89 -12.21
N LEU A 222 -9.44 -8.22 -11.06
CA LEU A 222 -10.34 -8.49 -9.93
C LEU A 222 -11.55 -7.54 -9.89
N LYS A 223 -11.56 -6.46 -10.68
CA LYS A 223 -12.61 -5.42 -10.63
C LYS A 223 -14.00 -5.94 -11.01
N SER A 224 -14.09 -6.80 -12.03
CA SER A 224 -15.37 -7.39 -12.45
C SER A 224 -15.96 -8.27 -11.34
N VAL A 225 -15.14 -9.11 -10.71
CA VAL A 225 -15.54 -9.93 -9.56
C VAL A 225 -15.96 -9.04 -8.39
N ALA A 226 -15.21 -7.96 -8.11
CA ALA A 226 -15.58 -7.00 -7.06
C ALA A 226 -16.98 -6.40 -7.29
N GLN A 227 -17.23 -5.91 -8.51
CA GLN A 227 -18.52 -5.33 -8.91
C GLN A 227 -19.68 -6.31 -8.80
N ASN A 228 -19.47 -7.57 -9.21
CA ASN A 228 -20.46 -8.64 -9.04
C ASN A 228 -20.80 -8.88 -7.56
N HIS A 229 -19.88 -8.57 -6.64
CA HIS A 229 -20.10 -8.62 -5.19
C HIS A 229 -20.56 -7.28 -4.59
N GLY A 230 -21.00 -6.32 -5.43
CA GLY A 230 -21.57 -5.04 -5.02
C GLY A 230 -20.53 -3.94 -4.76
N ALA A 231 -19.30 -4.09 -5.25
CA ALA A 231 -18.29 -3.07 -5.09
C ALA A 231 -18.52 -1.87 -6.02
N ILE A 232 -18.06 -0.70 -5.58
CA ILE A 232 -17.92 0.49 -6.42
C ILE A 232 -16.43 0.82 -6.51
N ASN A 233 -15.94 1.03 -7.72
CA ASN A 233 -14.57 1.49 -7.97
C ASN A 233 -14.59 2.92 -8.49
N PHE A 234 -13.81 3.80 -7.87
CA PHE A 234 -13.71 5.21 -8.24
C PHE A 234 -12.32 5.78 -7.93
N GLU A 235 -12.03 6.96 -8.45
CA GLU A 235 -10.80 7.69 -8.13
C GLU A 235 -10.98 8.46 -6.82
N ARG A 236 -10.10 8.22 -5.84
CA ARG A 236 -10.10 8.94 -4.57
C ARG A 236 -9.72 10.40 -4.77
N LYS A 237 -10.23 11.24 -3.89
CA LYS A 237 -9.88 12.67 -3.81
C LYS A 237 -9.04 13.03 -2.58
N GLU A 238 -8.82 12.06 -1.71
CA GLU A 238 -8.10 12.17 -0.44
C GLU A 238 -7.09 11.02 -0.36
N HIS A 239 -6.07 11.20 0.48
CA HIS A 239 -4.95 10.27 0.64
C HIS A 239 -4.33 9.90 -0.72
N LEU A 240 -4.02 10.90 -1.54
CA LEU A 240 -3.56 10.72 -2.91
C LEU A 240 -2.09 10.26 -2.92
N PRO A 241 -1.76 9.07 -3.45
CA PRO A 241 -0.38 8.61 -3.50
C PRO A 241 0.42 9.52 -4.43
N ALA A 242 1.53 10.07 -3.93
CA ALA A 242 2.42 10.94 -4.69
C ALA A 242 3.84 10.39 -4.63
N LEU A 243 4.51 10.30 -5.77
CA LEU A 243 5.82 9.69 -5.92
C LEU A 243 6.83 10.72 -6.42
N LYS A 244 8.02 10.73 -5.82
CA LYS A 244 9.21 11.36 -6.38
C LYS A 244 10.21 10.27 -6.77
N TRP A 245 10.62 10.27 -8.04
CA TRP A 245 11.72 9.47 -8.56
C TRP A 245 13.04 10.23 -8.47
N TYR A 246 14.11 9.53 -8.08
CA TYR A 246 15.49 10.02 -7.98
C TYR A 246 16.45 9.12 -8.78
N GLY A 247 15.97 8.38 -9.77
CA GLY A 247 16.84 7.57 -10.62
C GLY A 247 17.61 8.40 -11.65
N PRO A 248 18.33 7.73 -12.57
CA PRO A 248 19.21 8.37 -13.52
C PRO A 248 18.52 9.41 -14.42
N ASP A 249 19.29 10.43 -14.80
CA ASP A 249 18.84 11.50 -15.69
C ASP A 249 18.38 10.93 -17.06
N GLY A 250 17.17 11.30 -17.47
CA GLY A 250 16.55 10.90 -18.74
C GLY A 250 15.33 10.00 -18.60
N GLU A 251 15.10 9.38 -17.44
CA GLU A 251 13.84 8.69 -17.16
C GLU A 251 12.74 9.70 -16.84
N SER A 252 11.71 9.78 -17.70
CA SER A 252 10.55 10.61 -17.39
C SER A 252 9.84 10.05 -16.15
N PRO A 253 9.26 10.90 -15.28
CA PRO A 253 8.34 10.43 -14.25
C PRO A 253 7.19 9.58 -14.79
N THR A 254 6.88 9.64 -16.09
CA THR A 254 5.88 8.77 -16.76
C THR A 254 6.40 7.37 -17.10
N ASP A 255 7.71 7.14 -16.99
CA ASP A 255 8.36 5.87 -17.25
C ASP A 255 8.51 5.00 -16.00
N VAL A 256 8.18 5.58 -14.84
CA VAL A 256 8.22 4.90 -13.54
C VAL A 256 6.82 4.42 -13.15
N ILE A 257 6.66 3.10 -13.08
CA ILE A 257 5.42 2.42 -12.72
C ILE A 257 5.53 1.93 -11.28
N TRP A 258 4.72 2.52 -10.40
CA TRP A 258 4.62 2.08 -9.01
C TRP A 258 3.55 0.99 -8.87
N LEU A 259 3.95 -0.25 -8.62
CA LEU A 259 3.07 -1.38 -8.35
C LEU A 259 2.64 -1.43 -6.88
N ASN A 260 1.51 -2.11 -6.61
CA ASN A 260 1.03 -2.41 -5.26
C ASN A 260 0.99 -1.17 -4.35
N ARG A 261 0.31 -0.12 -4.83
CA ARG A 261 0.12 1.20 -4.21
C ARG A 261 -0.89 1.16 -3.05
N GLU A 262 -0.83 0.11 -2.25
CA GLU A 262 -1.64 -0.03 -1.05
C GLU A 262 -1.24 1.06 -0.04
N ARG A 263 -2.09 1.30 0.97
CA ARG A 263 -1.85 2.37 1.94
C ARG A 263 -0.62 2.09 2.79
N TYR A 264 0.47 2.82 2.52
CA TYR A 264 1.65 2.80 3.37
C TYR A 264 2.12 4.21 3.68
N VAL A 265 1.44 4.91 4.59
CA VAL A 265 1.93 6.22 5.04
C VAL A 265 3.21 6.06 5.87
N TYR A 266 4.40 5.99 5.25
CA TYR A 266 5.63 6.36 5.94
C TYR A 266 6.82 6.75 5.04
N LEU A 267 7.57 7.77 5.50
CA LEU A 267 8.90 8.21 5.06
C LEU A 267 9.97 7.71 6.06
N LEU A 268 10.42 6.43 6.00
CA LEU A 268 11.61 5.91 6.71
C LEU A 268 12.31 4.89 5.81
N PHE A 269 13.38 5.33 5.20
CA PHE A 269 14.75 4.87 5.41
C PHE A 269 15.00 3.64 6.29
N GLN A 270 15.25 2.47 5.69
CA GLN A 270 16.34 1.56 6.08
C GLN A 270 16.59 0.41 5.10
N ARG A 271 17.89 0.03 5.04
CA ARG A 271 18.60 -1.15 4.48
C ARG A 271 18.04 -1.83 3.22
N LEU A 272 18.75 -1.62 2.10
CA LEU A 272 18.99 -2.66 1.08
C LEU A 272 20.28 -3.41 1.43
#